data_AF-A0A9C7Z8P7-F1
#
_entry.id   AF-A0A9C7Z8P7-F1
#
_cell.length_a   1.000
_cell.length_b   1.000
_cell.length_c   1.000
_cell.angle_alpha   90.00
_cell.angle_beta   90.00
_cell.angle_gamma   90.00
#
_symmetry.space_group_name_H-M   'P 1'
#
loop_
_entity.id
_entity.type
_entity.pdbx_description
1 polymer ?
#
loop_
_entity_poly.entity_id
_entity_poly.type
_entity_poly.pdbx_seq_one_letter_code
_entity_poly.pdbx_strand_id
1 'polypeptide(L)'
;CHDHWKPYYRYGCTHALCNAHHLRELERAWEQDHQQWAQEMQALLIDTAKAVEQAGGRLASEEADRWRRRYRDLLQKAETECPPPDESQRKGKRGRLKRSKSRNLLERLRDFEQDVLRFMEVASVPFTNNQGENDLRMTKVQQKISGCFRSMEGAKIFCRVRSYLSTCRKQGLTATQALTLLFQGKNPEFMGEDKAQCG
;
A
#
# COMPACT_ATOMS: atom_id res chain seq x y z
N CYS A 1 -0.28 3.08 4.10
CA CYS A 1 0.00 1.98 3.15
C CYS A 1 1.28 2.33 2.39
N HIS A 2 2.28 1.43 2.29
CA HIS A 2 3.56 1.68 1.61
C HIS A 2 4.18 0.42 0.96
N ASP A 3 5.26 0.60 0.21
CA ASP A 3 5.96 -0.39 -0.62
C ASP A 3 7.00 -1.24 0.14
N HIS A 4 6.87 -1.35 1.46
CA HIS A 4 7.84 -2.03 2.34
C HIS A 4 9.26 -1.42 2.38
N TRP A 5 9.43 -0.12 2.13
CA TRP A 5 10.73 0.53 2.41
C TRP A 5 11.03 0.53 3.92
N LYS A 6 12.02 -0.27 4.35
CA LYS A 6 12.36 -0.52 5.77
C LYS A 6 12.49 0.73 6.65
N PRO A 7 13.05 1.87 6.19
CA PRO A 7 13.12 3.09 6.98
C PRO A 7 11.76 3.63 7.44
N TYR A 8 10.67 3.31 6.74
CA TYR A 8 9.34 3.73 7.15
C TYR A 8 8.91 3.13 8.49
N TYR A 9 9.37 1.93 8.85
CA TYR A 9 9.08 1.33 10.16
C TYR A 9 9.70 2.06 11.36
N ARG A 10 10.46 3.13 11.13
CA ARG A 10 10.96 4.01 12.20
C ARG A 10 9.94 5.08 12.61
N TYR A 11 8.87 5.25 11.84
CA TYR A 11 7.78 6.15 12.20
C TYR A 11 6.83 5.43 13.16
N GLY A 12 6.45 6.09 14.26
CA GLY A 12 5.53 5.55 15.27
C GLY A 12 4.07 5.55 14.79
N CYS A 13 3.78 4.91 13.65
CA CYS A 13 2.44 4.81 13.10
C CYS A 13 2.07 3.37 12.78
N THR A 14 0.78 3.11 12.61
CA THR A 14 0.31 1.80 12.18
C THR A 14 0.65 1.59 10.69
N HIS A 15 1.35 0.51 10.39
CA HIS A 15 1.80 0.20 9.04
C HIS A 15 0.78 -0.60 8.25
N ALA A 16 0.77 -0.42 6.94
CA ALA A 16 0.03 -1.28 6.02
C ALA A 16 0.86 -1.40 4.76
N LEU A 17 0.91 -2.59 4.17
CA LEU A 17 1.69 -2.85 2.97
C LEU A 17 0.80 -2.82 1.72
N CYS A 18 1.35 -2.23 0.65
CA CYS A 18 0.64 -2.08 -0.60
C CYS A 18 0.65 -3.41 -1.36
N ASN A 19 -0.52 -4.05 -1.47
CA ASN A 19 -0.63 -5.34 -2.13
C ASN A 19 -0.35 -5.23 -3.64
N ALA A 20 -0.48 -4.07 -4.29
CA ALA A 20 -0.08 -3.92 -5.71
C ALA A 20 1.42 -4.17 -5.95
N HIS A 21 2.27 -3.96 -4.94
CA HIS A 21 3.68 -4.36 -5.02
C HIS A 21 3.83 -5.87 -4.85
N HIS A 22 3.14 -6.45 -3.86
CA HIS A 22 3.13 -7.89 -3.65
C HIS A 22 2.61 -8.64 -4.87
N LEU A 23 1.52 -8.21 -5.51
CA LEU A 23 0.99 -8.85 -6.71
C LEU A 23 2.02 -8.88 -7.86
N ARG A 24 2.78 -7.80 -8.06
CA ARG A 24 3.85 -7.76 -9.09
C ARG A 24 5.03 -8.66 -8.75
N GLU A 25 5.42 -8.72 -7.47
CA GLU A 25 6.48 -9.61 -7.01
C GLU A 25 6.06 -11.08 -7.07
N LEU A 26 4.79 -11.38 -6.77
CA LEU A 26 4.18 -12.71 -6.85
C LEU A 26 4.08 -13.17 -8.30
N GLU A 27 3.61 -12.32 -9.22
CA GLU A 27 3.58 -12.63 -10.67
C GLU A 27 4.98 -13.00 -11.17
N ARG A 28 5.99 -12.20 -10.81
CA ARG A 28 7.37 -12.48 -11.19
C ARG A 28 7.89 -13.78 -10.57
N ALA A 29 7.52 -14.10 -9.33
CA ALA A 29 7.90 -15.36 -8.70
C ALA A 29 7.27 -16.57 -9.41
N TRP A 30 6.03 -16.42 -9.86
CA TRP A 30 5.33 -17.41 -10.67
C TRP A 30 5.98 -17.56 -12.06
N GLU A 31 6.08 -16.49 -12.83
CA GLU A 31 6.53 -16.53 -14.23
C GLU A 31 8.02 -16.86 -14.37
N GLN A 32 8.88 -16.32 -13.49
CA GLN A 32 10.35 -16.42 -13.64
C GLN A 32 10.98 -17.48 -12.75
N ASP A 33 10.44 -17.66 -11.54
CA ASP A 33 11.01 -18.57 -10.55
C ASP A 33 10.17 -19.87 -10.42
N HIS A 34 9.11 -20.01 -11.24
CA HIS A 34 8.18 -21.16 -11.31
C HIS A 34 7.58 -21.56 -9.96
N GLN A 35 7.32 -20.56 -9.11
CA GLN A 35 6.79 -20.77 -7.76
C GLN A 35 5.24 -20.85 -7.80
N GLN A 36 4.69 -22.04 -7.66
CA GLN A 36 3.24 -22.31 -7.64
C GLN A 36 2.55 -21.61 -6.47
N TRP A 37 3.17 -21.62 -5.28
CA TRP A 37 2.63 -20.90 -4.12
C TRP A 37 2.39 -19.42 -4.39
N ALA A 38 3.18 -18.81 -5.29
CA ALA A 38 3.06 -17.39 -5.61
C ALA A 38 1.77 -17.09 -6.40
N GLN A 39 1.41 -17.98 -7.32
CA GLN A 39 0.15 -17.88 -8.07
C GLN A 39 -1.06 -18.09 -7.14
N GLU A 40 -1.02 -19.13 -6.28
CA GLU A 40 -2.05 -19.37 -5.27
C GLU A 40 -2.21 -18.16 -4.34
N MET A 41 -1.11 -17.52 -3.95
CA MET A 41 -1.11 -16.40 -2.99
C MET A 41 -1.65 -15.13 -3.63
N GLN A 42 -1.32 -14.89 -4.90
CA GLN A 42 -1.88 -13.80 -5.68
C GLN A 42 -3.41 -13.94 -5.78
N ALA A 43 -3.91 -15.12 -6.14
CA ALA A 43 -5.34 -15.40 -6.22
C ALA A 43 -6.03 -15.18 -4.86
N LEU A 44 -5.44 -15.70 -3.78
CA LEU A 44 -5.96 -15.53 -2.43
C LEU A 44 -6.09 -14.06 -2.03
N LEU A 45 -5.07 -13.24 -2.26
CA LEU A 45 -5.09 -11.81 -1.93
C LEU A 45 -6.15 -11.05 -2.74
N ILE A 46 -6.30 -11.37 -4.02
CA ILE A 46 -7.32 -10.76 -4.89
C ILE A 46 -8.73 -11.13 -4.43
N ASP A 47 -8.98 -12.40 -4.12
CA ASP A 47 -10.31 -12.84 -3.67
C ASP A 47 -10.65 -12.30 -2.29
N THR A 48 -9.65 -12.17 -1.42
CA THR A 48 -9.81 -11.48 -0.13
C THR A 48 -10.22 -10.02 -0.34
N ALA A 49 -9.59 -9.30 -1.28
CA ALA A 49 -9.94 -7.91 -1.58
C ALA A 49 -11.38 -7.77 -2.10
N LYS A 50 -11.85 -8.69 -2.94
CA LYS A 50 -13.25 -8.74 -3.39
C LYS A 50 -14.21 -8.97 -2.23
N ALA A 51 -13.89 -9.88 -1.31
CA ALA A 51 -14.72 -10.15 -0.14
C ALA A 51 -14.84 -8.91 0.76
N VAL A 52 -13.74 -8.18 0.96
CA VAL A 52 -13.72 -6.91 1.72
C VAL A 52 -14.62 -5.87 1.05
N GLU A 53 -14.55 -5.73 -0.27
CA GLU A 53 -15.39 -4.79 -1.03
C GLU A 53 -16.88 -5.15 -0.90
N GLN A 54 -17.22 -6.43 -1.04
CA GLN A 54 -18.59 -6.93 -0.88
C GLN A 54 -19.14 -6.73 0.55
N ALA A 55 -18.27 -6.78 1.56
CA ALA A 55 -18.61 -6.52 2.95
C ALA A 55 -18.69 -5.02 3.30
N GLY A 56 -18.54 -4.11 2.34
CA GLY A 56 -18.62 -2.67 2.56
C GLY A 56 -17.33 -2.05 3.12
N GLY A 57 -16.18 -2.68 2.87
CA GLY A 57 -14.85 -2.14 3.18
C GLY A 57 -14.13 -2.80 4.35
N ARG A 58 -14.77 -3.69 5.11
CA ARG A 58 -14.10 -4.53 6.13
C ARG A 58 -14.87 -5.83 6.35
N LEU A 59 -14.15 -6.88 6.71
CA LEU A 59 -14.72 -8.18 7.06
C LEU A 59 -15.12 -8.24 8.54
N ALA A 60 -16.06 -9.12 8.86
CA ALA A 60 -16.31 -9.53 10.23
C ALA A 60 -15.12 -10.35 10.77
N SER A 61 -14.88 -10.33 12.08
CA SER A 61 -13.72 -10.98 12.71
C SER A 61 -13.60 -12.46 12.32
N GLU A 62 -14.70 -13.21 12.41
CA GLU A 62 -14.72 -14.64 12.08
C GLU A 62 -14.36 -14.92 10.62
N GLU A 63 -14.73 -14.02 9.71
CA GLU A 63 -14.41 -14.13 8.30
C GLU A 63 -12.96 -13.76 8.02
N ALA A 64 -12.46 -12.68 8.61
CA ALA A 64 -11.05 -12.30 8.54
C ALA A 64 -10.15 -13.44 9.05
N ASP A 65 -10.56 -14.16 10.11
CA ASP A 65 -9.82 -15.31 10.63
C ASP A 65 -9.85 -16.53 9.71
N ARG A 66 -10.90 -16.71 8.90
CA ARG A 66 -10.90 -17.74 7.83
C ARG A 66 -9.89 -17.40 6.74
N TRP A 67 -9.83 -16.14 6.30
CA TRP A 67 -8.85 -15.70 5.31
C TRP A 67 -7.41 -15.79 5.82
N ARG A 68 -7.16 -15.40 7.08
CA ARG A 68 -5.83 -15.57 7.73
C ARG A 68 -5.38 -17.02 7.78
N ARG A 69 -6.28 -17.96 8.11
CA ARG A 69 -5.93 -19.39 8.13
C ARG A 69 -5.49 -19.87 6.74
N ARG A 70 -6.29 -19.58 5.71
CA ARG A 70 -5.93 -19.90 4.31
C ARG A 70 -4.59 -19.27 3.89
N TYR A 71 -4.35 -18.03 4.32
CA TYR A 71 -3.08 -17.34 4.08
C TYR A 71 -1.89 -18.06 4.72
N ARG A 72 -2.00 -18.45 6.00
CA ARG A 72 -0.95 -19.17 6.72
C ARG A 72 -0.72 -20.58 6.19
N ASP A 73 -1.78 -21.30 5.84
CA ASP A 73 -1.68 -22.63 5.23
C ASP A 73 -0.88 -22.55 3.92
N LEU A 74 -1.13 -21.51 3.13
CA LEU A 74 -0.39 -21.28 1.89
C LEU A 74 1.06 -20.85 2.13
N LEU A 75 1.34 -20.04 3.15
CA LEU A 75 2.71 -19.75 3.56
C LEU A 75 3.46 -21.03 3.95
N GLN A 76 2.80 -21.99 4.61
CA GLN A 76 3.43 -23.27 4.97
C GLN A 76 3.82 -24.09 3.72
N LYS A 77 2.95 -24.13 2.70
CA LYS A 77 3.29 -24.73 1.39
C LYS A 77 4.47 -24.01 0.75
N ALA A 78 4.45 -22.67 0.77
CA ALA A 78 5.51 -21.83 0.22
C ALA A 78 6.87 -22.05 0.90
N GLU A 79 6.90 -22.32 2.21
CA GLU A 79 8.13 -22.64 2.94
C GLU A 79 8.76 -23.97 2.46
N THR A 80 7.93 -24.91 2.02
CA THR A 80 8.40 -26.20 1.47
C THR A 80 8.90 -26.03 0.03
N GLU A 81 8.19 -25.25 -0.78
CA GLU A 81 8.53 -25.02 -2.19
C GLU A 81 9.71 -24.04 -2.37
N CYS A 82 9.82 -23.05 -1.47
CA CYS A 82 10.85 -22.02 -1.49
C CYS A 82 11.68 -22.05 -0.20
N PRO A 83 12.45 -23.12 0.05
CA PRO A 83 13.19 -23.26 1.31
C PRO A 83 14.25 -22.16 1.47
N PRO A 84 14.60 -21.80 2.71
CA PRO A 84 15.72 -20.89 2.95
C PRO A 84 17.04 -21.49 2.41
N PRO A 85 18.01 -20.64 2.03
CA PRO A 85 19.30 -21.12 1.56
C PRO A 85 20.02 -21.92 2.67
N ASP A 86 20.60 -23.05 2.27
CA ASP A 86 21.31 -23.97 3.18
C ASP A 86 22.54 -23.29 3.81
N GLU A 87 22.53 -23.17 5.14
CA GLU A 87 23.60 -22.54 5.90
C GLU A 87 24.90 -23.34 5.89
N SER A 88 24.84 -24.65 5.62
CA SER A 88 26.03 -25.51 5.54
C SER A 88 26.91 -25.18 4.32
N GLN A 89 26.34 -24.57 3.28
CA GLN A 89 27.07 -24.15 2.07
C GLN A 89 27.91 -22.89 2.27
N ARG A 90 28.02 -22.40 3.51
CA ARG A 90 28.71 -21.16 3.86
C ARG A 90 30.23 -21.30 3.74
N LYS A 91 30.77 -20.84 2.60
CA LYS A 91 32.23 -20.70 2.36
C LYS A 91 32.84 -19.51 3.10
N GLY A 92 32.79 -19.49 4.44
CA GLY A 92 33.53 -18.54 5.29
C GLY A 92 33.11 -17.06 5.23
N LYS A 93 32.08 -16.68 4.48
CA LYS A 93 31.61 -15.28 4.40
C LYS A 93 30.82 -14.86 5.65
N ARG A 94 31.14 -13.70 6.20
CA ARG A 94 30.42 -13.06 7.33
C ARG A 94 29.11 -12.42 6.80
N GLY A 95 28.00 -12.58 7.52
CA GLY A 95 26.67 -12.07 7.14
C GLY A 95 25.66 -13.14 6.67
N ARG A 96 24.42 -12.71 6.42
CA ARG A 96 23.28 -13.56 6.01
C ARG A 96 23.48 -14.06 4.57
N LEU A 97 23.24 -15.35 4.31
CA LEU A 97 23.29 -15.89 2.94
C LEU A 97 22.28 -15.17 2.03
N LYS A 98 22.70 -14.96 0.79
CA LYS A 98 21.88 -14.30 -0.23
C LYS A 98 20.61 -15.13 -0.47
N ARG A 99 19.47 -14.49 -0.34
CA ARG A 99 18.15 -15.06 -0.64
C ARG A 99 17.75 -14.77 -2.08
N SER A 100 16.97 -15.68 -2.67
CA SER A 100 16.28 -15.40 -3.93
C SER A 100 15.25 -14.28 -3.74
N LYS A 101 14.77 -13.70 -4.85
CA LYS A 101 13.72 -12.67 -4.77
C LYS A 101 12.43 -13.28 -4.20
N SER A 102 12.03 -14.46 -4.67
CA SER A 102 10.89 -15.22 -4.14
C SER A 102 11.02 -15.52 -2.65
N ARG A 103 12.21 -15.92 -2.16
CA ARG A 103 12.42 -16.16 -0.72
C ARG A 103 12.29 -14.88 0.11
N ASN A 104 12.83 -13.75 -0.38
CA ASN A 104 12.68 -12.47 0.30
C ASN A 104 11.22 -12.00 0.33
N LEU A 105 10.44 -12.28 -0.72
CA LEU A 105 9.01 -12.00 -0.78
C LEU A 105 8.24 -12.85 0.24
N LEU A 106 8.51 -14.17 0.27
CA LEU A 106 7.89 -15.10 1.21
C LEU A 106 8.14 -14.67 2.67
N GLU A 107 9.39 -14.40 3.03
CA GLU A 107 9.72 -13.92 4.37
C GLU A 107 9.00 -12.61 4.71
N ARG A 108 8.85 -11.71 3.74
CA ARG A 108 8.13 -10.46 3.95
C ARG A 108 6.64 -10.69 4.19
N LEU A 109 6.00 -11.53 3.39
CA LEU A 109 4.59 -11.89 3.52
C LEU A 109 4.30 -12.55 4.87
N ARG A 110 5.21 -13.41 5.33
CA ARG A 110 5.15 -14.06 6.65
C ARG A 110 5.41 -13.09 7.81
N ASP A 111 6.54 -12.40 7.78
CA ASP A 111 7.01 -11.60 8.93
C ASP A 111 6.16 -10.32 9.12
N PHE A 112 5.48 -9.85 8.06
CA PHE A 112 4.63 -8.65 8.09
C PHE A 112 3.17 -8.97 7.77
N GLU A 113 2.70 -10.18 8.08
CA GLU A 113 1.34 -10.66 7.82
C GLU A 113 0.28 -9.62 8.23
N GLN A 114 0.40 -9.06 9.44
CA GLN A 114 -0.55 -8.08 9.97
C GLN A 114 -0.66 -6.83 9.08
N ASP A 115 0.46 -6.35 8.53
CA ASP A 115 0.49 -5.16 7.70
C ASP A 115 0.03 -5.45 6.26
N VAL A 116 0.30 -6.65 5.75
CA VAL A 116 -0.20 -7.14 4.45
C VAL A 116 -1.72 -7.27 4.46
N LEU A 117 -2.26 -7.82 5.56
CA LEU A 117 -3.67 -8.19 5.70
C LEU A 117 -4.54 -7.11 6.34
N ARG A 118 -3.96 -5.98 6.77
CA ARG A 118 -4.69 -4.93 7.50
C ARG A 118 -5.91 -4.37 6.76
N PHE A 119 -5.88 -4.37 5.43
CA PHE A 119 -7.00 -3.92 4.59
C PHE A 119 -8.28 -4.74 4.84
N MET A 120 -8.18 -5.95 5.39
CA MET A 120 -9.35 -6.76 5.72
C MET A 120 -10.16 -6.24 6.90
N GLU A 121 -9.52 -5.54 7.84
CA GLU A 121 -10.13 -5.21 9.13
C GLU A 121 -10.34 -3.72 9.32
N VAL A 122 -9.53 -2.90 8.66
CA VAL A 122 -9.57 -1.45 8.80
C VAL A 122 -10.05 -0.83 7.49
N ALA A 123 -11.30 -0.36 7.48
CA ALA A 123 -11.96 0.16 6.27
C ALA A 123 -11.23 1.35 5.60
N SER A 124 -10.45 2.11 6.36
CA SER A 124 -9.63 3.21 5.83
C SER A 124 -8.32 2.77 5.18
N VAL A 125 -7.95 1.49 5.29
CA VAL A 125 -6.74 0.92 4.70
C VAL A 125 -7.09 0.26 3.36
N PRO A 126 -6.72 0.87 2.22
CA PRO A 126 -7.02 0.29 0.92
C PRO A 126 -6.09 -0.89 0.61
N PHE A 127 -6.59 -1.83 -0.20
CA PHE A 127 -5.79 -2.95 -0.72
C PHE A 127 -4.57 -2.49 -1.52
N THR A 128 -4.71 -1.41 -2.31
CA THR A 128 -3.63 -0.81 -3.09
C THR A 128 -3.36 0.64 -2.65
N ASN A 129 -2.10 1.09 -2.78
CA ASN A 129 -1.70 2.47 -2.49
C ASN A 129 -1.82 3.38 -3.73
N ASN A 130 -2.73 3.09 -4.67
CA ASN A 130 -2.85 3.81 -5.94
C ASN A 130 -2.98 5.33 -5.73
N GLN A 131 -3.64 5.77 -4.66
CA GLN A 131 -3.79 7.20 -4.36
C GLN A 131 -2.47 7.84 -3.92
N GLY A 132 -1.73 7.23 -2.99
CA GLY A 132 -0.43 7.74 -2.55
C GLY A 132 0.60 7.74 -3.68
N GLU A 133 0.61 6.68 -4.51
CA GLU A 133 1.46 6.62 -5.69
C GLU A 133 1.08 7.66 -6.75
N ASN A 134 -0.22 7.86 -7.01
CA ASN A 134 -0.71 8.89 -7.94
C ASN A 134 -0.36 10.31 -7.46
N ASP A 135 -0.49 10.58 -6.16
CA ASP A 135 -0.16 11.89 -5.59
C ASP A 135 1.36 12.16 -5.65
N LEU A 136 2.20 11.16 -5.40
CA LEU A 136 3.66 11.27 -5.54
C LEU A 136 4.12 11.37 -7.00
N ARG A 137 3.41 10.71 -7.93
CA ARG A 137 3.74 10.73 -9.37
C ARG A 137 3.78 12.15 -9.90
N MET A 138 2.90 13.02 -9.44
CA MET A 138 2.87 14.41 -9.91
C MET A 138 4.07 15.22 -9.46
N THR A 139 4.63 14.95 -8.28
CA THR A 139 5.91 15.53 -7.85
C THR A 139 7.07 15.04 -8.73
N LYS A 140 7.10 13.75 -9.07
CA LYS A 140 8.08 13.19 -10.02
C LYS A 140 7.93 13.79 -11.43
N VAL A 141 6.69 14.00 -11.90
CA VAL A 141 6.41 14.66 -13.18
C VAL A 141 6.88 16.13 -13.15
N GLN A 142 6.63 16.85 -12.06
CA GLN A 142 7.13 18.23 -11.90
C GLN A 142 8.67 18.26 -11.91
N GLN A 143 9.35 17.30 -11.29
CA GLN A 143 10.80 17.17 -11.37
C GLN A 143 11.27 16.90 -12.81
N LYS A 144 10.59 16.00 -13.51
CA LYS A 144 10.93 15.61 -14.88
C LYS A 144 10.69 16.73 -15.91
N ILE A 145 9.56 17.42 -15.82
CA ILE A 145 9.13 18.43 -16.81
C ILE A 145 9.66 19.81 -16.47
N SER A 146 9.68 20.18 -15.19
CA SER A 146 10.02 21.54 -14.73
C SER A 146 11.35 21.63 -13.99
N GLY A 147 12.15 20.57 -13.96
CA GLY A 147 13.54 20.61 -13.48
C GLY A 147 13.68 20.73 -11.96
N CYS A 148 12.71 20.24 -11.18
CA CYS A 148 12.61 20.29 -9.70
C CYS A 148 12.21 21.65 -9.10
N PHE A 149 11.89 21.67 -7.80
CA PHE A 149 11.53 22.91 -7.10
C PHE A 149 12.78 23.74 -6.81
N ARG A 150 12.76 25.00 -7.25
CA ARG A 150 13.87 25.96 -7.02
C ARG A 150 13.91 26.50 -5.58
N SER A 151 12.84 26.28 -4.80
CA SER A 151 12.76 26.64 -3.38
C SER A 151 11.79 25.73 -2.62
N MET A 152 11.98 25.61 -1.30
CA MET A 152 11.04 24.89 -0.43
C MET A 152 9.65 25.53 -0.40
N GLU A 153 9.57 26.86 -0.56
CA GLU A 153 8.29 27.56 -0.62
C GLU A 153 7.48 27.16 -1.85
N GLY A 154 8.12 27.06 -3.02
CA GLY A 154 7.48 26.56 -4.23
C GLY A 154 6.98 25.12 -4.08
N ALA A 155 7.73 24.27 -3.38
CA ALA A 155 7.30 22.90 -3.06
C ALA A 155 6.07 22.89 -2.14
N LYS A 156 6.02 23.74 -1.11
CA LYS A 156 4.86 23.86 -0.20
C LYS A 156 3.61 24.33 -0.93
N ILE A 157 3.71 25.36 -1.76
CA ILE A 157 2.59 25.89 -2.56
C ILE A 157 2.04 24.78 -3.47
N PHE A 158 2.94 24.07 -4.17
CA PHE A 158 2.56 22.95 -5.01
C PHE A 158 1.82 21.87 -4.23
N CYS A 159 2.39 21.41 -3.10
CA CYS A 159 1.76 20.42 -2.24
C CYS A 159 0.38 20.91 -1.75
N ARG A 160 0.25 22.17 -1.33
CA ARG A 160 -1.00 22.73 -0.81
C ARG A 160 -2.14 22.71 -1.83
N VAL A 161 -1.87 23.17 -3.06
CA VAL A 161 -2.86 23.15 -4.16
C VAL A 161 -3.25 21.70 -4.46
N ARG A 162 -2.28 20.79 -4.53
CA ARG A 162 -2.52 19.37 -4.82
C ARG A 162 -3.32 18.67 -3.72
N SER A 163 -3.00 18.93 -2.45
CA SER A 163 -3.74 18.40 -1.30
C SER A 163 -5.19 18.87 -1.33
N TYR A 164 -5.44 20.15 -1.59
CA TYR A 164 -6.80 20.69 -1.75
C TYR A 164 -7.58 19.96 -2.86
N LEU A 165 -7.01 19.85 -4.06
CA LEU A 165 -7.66 19.18 -5.19
C LEU A 165 -7.92 17.68 -4.92
N SER A 166 -6.97 16.99 -4.26
CA SER A 166 -7.13 15.59 -3.87
C SER A 166 -8.30 15.43 -2.89
N THR A 167 -8.41 16.30 -1.89
CA THR A 167 -9.53 16.29 -0.94
C THR A 167 -10.87 16.56 -1.61
N CYS A 168 -10.97 17.55 -2.49
CA CYS A 168 -12.19 17.83 -3.25
C CYS A 168 -12.63 16.64 -4.10
N ARG A 169 -11.68 15.96 -4.75
CA ARG A 169 -11.99 14.79 -5.57
C ARG A 169 -12.52 13.61 -4.77
N LYS A 170 -12.03 13.41 -3.53
CA LYS A 170 -12.55 12.38 -2.61
C LYS A 170 -14.01 12.63 -2.21
N GLN A 171 -14.46 13.87 -2.33
CA GLN A 171 -15.82 14.31 -1.99
C GLN A 171 -16.68 14.54 -3.23
N GLY A 172 -16.32 13.90 -4.36
CA GLY A 172 -17.09 13.92 -5.59
C GLY A 172 -16.93 15.19 -6.45
N LEU A 173 -16.09 16.16 -6.05
CA LEU A 173 -15.88 17.37 -6.83
C LEU A 173 -14.77 17.19 -7.88
N THR A 174 -15.03 17.67 -9.09
CA THR A 174 -14.01 17.75 -10.13
C THR A 174 -12.97 18.84 -9.80
N ALA A 175 -11.77 18.72 -10.36
CA ALA A 175 -10.72 19.72 -10.17
C ALA A 175 -11.16 21.12 -10.64
N THR A 176 -11.92 21.20 -11.73
CA THR A 176 -12.46 22.46 -12.25
C THR A 176 -13.42 23.10 -11.25
N GLN A 177 -14.38 22.34 -10.71
CA GLN A 177 -15.31 22.83 -9.68
C GLN A 177 -14.56 23.33 -8.43
N ALA A 178 -13.58 22.56 -7.96
CA ALA A 178 -12.77 22.92 -6.80
C ALA A 178 -11.99 24.23 -7.02
N LEU A 179 -11.40 24.42 -8.20
CA LEU A 179 -10.70 25.65 -8.56
C LEU A 179 -11.68 26.82 -8.74
N THR A 180 -12.84 26.60 -9.34
CA THR A 180 -13.89 27.63 -9.46
C THR A 180 -14.34 28.13 -8.10
N LEU A 181 -14.61 27.22 -7.15
CA LEU A 181 -14.96 27.59 -5.77
C LEU A 181 -13.84 28.40 -5.11
N LEU A 182 -12.60 27.94 -5.24
CA LEU A 182 -11.43 28.63 -4.69
C LEU A 182 -11.28 30.06 -5.22
N PHE A 183 -11.41 30.26 -6.54
CA PHE A 183 -11.33 31.59 -7.15
C PHE A 183 -12.55 32.48 -6.87
N GLN A 184 -13.69 31.88 -6.52
CA GLN A 184 -14.87 32.61 -6.03
C GLN A 184 -14.79 32.91 -4.53
N GLY A 185 -13.71 32.52 -3.83
CA GLY A 185 -13.57 32.69 -2.39
C GLY A 185 -14.52 31.80 -1.57
N LYS A 186 -15.05 30.73 -2.16
CA LYS A 186 -15.97 29.79 -1.51
C LYS A 186 -15.26 28.48 -1.19
N ASN A 187 -15.58 27.92 -0.03
CA ASN A 187 -15.13 26.57 0.33
C ASN A 187 -16.13 25.52 -0.17
N PRO A 188 -15.68 24.31 -0.54
CA PRO A 188 -16.56 23.16 -0.69
C PRO A 188 -17.41 22.93 0.56
N GLU A 189 -18.66 22.48 0.40
CA GLU A 189 -19.60 22.30 1.53
C GLU A 189 -19.06 21.39 2.63
N PHE A 190 -18.33 20.34 2.27
CA PHE A 190 -17.70 19.42 3.22
C PHE A 190 -16.51 20.03 3.99
N MET A 191 -16.02 21.20 3.57
CA MET A 191 -14.98 21.99 4.27
C MET A 191 -15.59 23.13 5.11
N GLY A 192 -16.92 23.19 5.22
CA GLY A 192 -17.63 24.18 6.04
C GLY A 192 -17.39 23.96 7.53
N GLU A 193 -17.24 25.08 8.25
CA GLU A 193 -16.92 25.17 9.68
C GLU A 193 -17.92 24.46 10.60
N ASP A 194 -17.39 23.69 11.57
CA ASP A 194 -18.02 23.51 12.88
C ASP A 194 -18.28 24.90 13.46
N LYS A 195 -19.50 25.42 13.30
CA LYS A 195 -19.97 26.48 14.18
C LYS A 195 -20.17 25.86 15.55
N ALA A 196 -19.15 26.02 16.40
CA ALA A 196 -19.31 25.93 17.84
C ALA A 196 -20.44 26.87 18.26
N GLN A 197 -21.63 26.29 18.44
CA GLN A 197 -22.68 26.86 19.26
C GLN A 197 -22.20 26.77 20.71
N CYS A 198 -21.79 27.89 21.27
CA CYS A 198 -22.11 28.22 22.65
C CYS A 198 -22.38 29.72 22.68
N GLY A 199 -23.65 30.05 22.93
CA GLY A 199 -24.04 31.36 23.44
C GLY A 199 -23.75 31.51 24.92
#